data_AF-A0A6P6S693-F1
#
_entry.id   AF-A0A6P6S693-F1
#
_cell.length_a   1.000
_cell.length_b   1.000
_cell.length_c   1.000
_cell.angle_alpha   90.00
_cell.angle_beta   90.00
_cell.angle_gamma   90.00
#
_symmetry.space_group_name_H-M   'P 1'
#
loop_
_entity.id
_entity.type
_entity.pdbx_description
1 polymer ?
#
loop_
_entity_poly.entity_id
_entity_poly.type
_entity_poly.pdbx_seq_one_letter_code
_entity_poly.pdbx_strand_id
1 'polypeptide(L)'
;MADALVAASIQIVLEKLVSATTDVIGEAFGGFKEELEKLKGSVAMIQAVMADAEKKQVQNQGVQLWLKRLEGVAFHADNLLDEINYEFLRRRMEAQNRLKQKVCLFFSTSCTFAFRWRMASKVKNLNMKLKSINQEAAGFGLSRSQMGGGAYVSPLPAMSRETDSIARQNVVGRDTDASNIVGTLLSSSAIVVSVIPITGLGGLGKTTLAQLVYNVPEIDRQFDKKIWVCVSRNFEVTRLFKLILESLTKRKVDVESRESIVQEVRREIEGKRYFLVLDDVWNERSELWEDFIHSLVGISTTNGNWILVTTRNIEVATRVATHPPYSLSKLGDDDCWSIVKEKVFPSGEVPKELEALKSRIIKRCQGLPLAATVIGGLLRIKRKEEWPAISESGFARLLGGEENSVMQLLKLSFDHLPSASIKKCFAYFSIFGKGFVMSKLNLTSLWMAEGFLQPRFENEVLEDIGNEHFNILLQSSLLEEVEKYDPFSHIDDRYCTMHDIVHDLAQSVLRSNSITDENCRYLLLPSFDEETQGNLKSRSSSLRTLIVNGTVESGEVFLKLKYLRVLRLPLVTSEELPTSISKLIHLRFLDLSLSRFKALPESICKLYNLQTLARRKVAKLRR
;
A
#
# COMPACT_ATOMS: atom_id res chain seq x y z
N MET A 1 2.61 -17.60 0.55
CA MET A 1 1.63 -16.61 0.04
C MET A 1 2.20 -15.64 -0.99
N ALA A 2 3.43 -15.10 -0.85
CA ALA A 2 4.01 -14.23 -1.91
C ALA A 2 4.45 -14.93 -3.20
N ASP A 3 4.32 -16.25 -3.19
CA ASP A 3 4.48 -17.16 -4.32
C ASP A 3 3.74 -16.68 -5.59
N ALA A 4 2.55 -16.09 -5.44
CA ALA A 4 1.76 -15.53 -6.55
C ALA A 4 2.32 -14.18 -7.09
N LEU A 5 2.95 -13.38 -6.23
CA LEU A 5 3.49 -12.08 -6.65
C LEU A 5 4.80 -12.23 -7.40
N VAL A 6 5.61 -13.24 -7.07
CA VAL A 6 6.82 -13.58 -7.81
C VAL A 6 6.48 -13.92 -9.25
N ALA A 7 5.47 -14.78 -9.46
CA ALA A 7 4.97 -15.12 -10.79
C ALA A 7 4.46 -13.90 -11.56
N ALA A 8 3.64 -13.05 -10.93
CA ALA A 8 3.16 -11.80 -11.52
C ALA A 8 4.32 -10.85 -11.90
N SER A 9 5.36 -10.76 -11.07
CA SER A 9 6.54 -9.93 -11.32
C SER A 9 7.31 -10.40 -12.55
N ILE A 10 7.53 -11.72 -12.63
CA ILE A 10 8.20 -12.35 -13.75
C ILE A 10 7.36 -12.13 -15.01
N GLN A 11 6.04 -12.37 -14.96
CA GLN A 11 5.14 -12.23 -16.10
C GLN A 11 5.20 -10.82 -16.71
N ILE A 12 5.08 -9.76 -15.90
CA ILE A 12 5.17 -8.37 -16.39
C ILE A 12 6.49 -8.10 -17.10
N VAL A 13 7.60 -8.58 -16.53
CA VAL A 13 8.93 -8.41 -17.14
C VAL A 13 9.03 -9.20 -18.45
N LEU A 14 8.50 -10.42 -18.49
CA LEU A 14 8.49 -11.26 -19.69
C LEU A 14 7.64 -10.63 -20.80
N GLU A 15 6.48 -10.07 -20.49
CA GLU A 15 5.63 -9.34 -21.44
C GLU A 15 6.35 -8.10 -21.98
N LYS A 16 6.98 -7.31 -21.11
CA LYS A 16 7.81 -6.16 -21.49
C LYS A 16 9.01 -6.55 -22.36
N LEU A 17 9.63 -7.71 -22.11
CA LEU A 17 10.72 -8.23 -22.94
C LEU A 17 10.22 -8.57 -24.34
N VAL A 18 9.05 -9.18 -24.47
CA VAL A 18 8.46 -9.51 -25.77
C VAL A 18 8.14 -8.24 -26.57
N SER A 19 7.52 -7.22 -25.96
CA SER A 19 7.23 -5.95 -26.64
C SER A 19 8.49 -5.15 -27.00
N ALA A 20 9.49 -5.11 -26.11
CA ALA A 20 10.74 -4.42 -26.40
C ALA A 20 11.53 -5.04 -27.57
N THR A 21 11.37 -6.36 -27.80
CA THR A 21 11.98 -7.03 -28.95
C THR A 21 11.30 -6.70 -30.27
N THR A 22 10.03 -6.25 -30.26
CA THR A 22 9.30 -5.86 -31.48
C THR A 22 9.52 -4.41 -31.89
N ASP A 23 9.52 -3.43 -30.97
CA ASP A 23 9.25 -2.03 -31.37
C ASP A 23 10.35 -0.97 -31.24
N VAL A 24 11.54 -1.23 -30.71
CA VAL A 24 12.55 -0.15 -30.58
C VAL A 24 13.99 -0.64 -30.80
N ILE A 25 14.26 -1.90 -30.46
CA ILE A 25 15.63 -2.42 -30.38
C ILE A 25 16.08 -3.02 -31.72
N GLY A 26 15.17 -3.62 -32.48
CA GLY A 26 15.45 -4.27 -33.76
C GLY A 26 15.97 -3.31 -34.84
N GLU A 27 15.48 -2.07 -34.87
CA GLU A 27 15.86 -1.05 -35.87
C GLU A 27 17.09 -0.22 -35.44
N ALA A 28 17.22 0.13 -34.15
CA ALA A 28 18.30 0.98 -33.65
C ALA A 28 19.63 0.22 -33.41
N PHE A 29 19.58 -1.10 -33.25
CA PHE A 29 20.71 -1.93 -32.81
C PHE A 29 20.81 -3.27 -33.55
N GLY A 30 21.01 -3.23 -34.87
CA GLY A 30 21.14 -4.44 -35.71
C GLY A 30 22.29 -5.43 -35.39
N GLY A 31 23.08 -5.20 -34.34
CA GLY A 31 24.23 -6.03 -33.96
C GLY A 31 23.95 -7.18 -32.98
N PHE A 32 22.71 -7.33 -32.49
CA PHE A 32 22.34 -8.44 -31.58
C PHE A 32 20.89 -8.90 -31.75
N LYS A 33 20.34 -8.74 -32.96
CA LYS A 33 18.97 -9.16 -33.32
C LYS A 33 18.76 -10.66 -33.09
N GLU A 34 19.76 -11.47 -33.42
CA GLU A 34 19.70 -12.92 -33.22
C GLU A 34 19.61 -13.28 -31.73
N GLU A 35 20.35 -12.59 -30.86
CA GLU A 35 20.23 -12.77 -29.42
C GLU A 35 18.87 -12.33 -28.88
N LEU A 36 18.25 -11.29 -29.43
CA LEU A 36 16.90 -10.86 -29.04
C LEU A 36 15.83 -11.89 -29.44
N GLU A 37 15.94 -12.51 -30.61
CA GLU A 37 15.03 -13.58 -31.03
C GLU A 37 15.17 -14.82 -30.13
N LYS A 38 16.40 -15.21 -29.78
CA LYS A 38 16.66 -16.29 -28.82
C LYS A 38 16.08 -15.98 -27.44
N LEU A 39 16.14 -14.72 -27.03
CA LEU A 39 15.54 -14.25 -25.78
C LEU A 39 14.03 -14.40 -25.80
N LYS A 40 13.38 -13.92 -26.86
CA LYS A 40 11.94 -14.05 -27.08
C LYS A 40 11.48 -15.51 -27.03
N GLY A 41 12.20 -16.41 -27.71
CA GLY A 41 11.90 -17.84 -27.67
C GLY A 41 12.02 -18.45 -26.26
N SER A 42 13.07 -18.09 -25.52
CA SER A 42 13.29 -18.58 -24.15
C SER A 42 12.21 -18.07 -23.19
N VAL A 43 11.83 -16.79 -23.33
CA VAL A 43 10.75 -16.15 -22.56
C VAL A 43 9.41 -16.85 -22.82
N ALA A 44 9.07 -17.12 -24.08
CA ALA A 44 7.82 -17.80 -24.44
C ALA A 44 7.73 -19.22 -23.85
N MET A 45 8.84 -19.97 -23.85
CA MET A 45 8.89 -21.29 -23.23
C MET A 45 8.65 -21.24 -21.71
N ILE A 46 9.27 -20.27 -21.04
CA ILE A 46 9.09 -20.07 -19.59
C ILE A 46 7.65 -19.66 -19.29
N GLN A 47 7.06 -18.72 -20.05
CA GLN A 47 5.66 -18.32 -19.90
C GLN A 47 4.70 -19.51 -19.97
N ALA A 48 4.98 -20.48 -20.86
CA ALA A 48 4.15 -21.68 -21.01
C ALA A 48 4.13 -22.61 -19.78
N VAL A 49 5.12 -22.51 -18.88
CA VAL A 49 5.20 -23.30 -17.64
C VAL A 49 4.89 -22.48 -16.38
N MET A 50 4.73 -21.16 -16.48
CA MET A 50 4.53 -20.27 -15.33
C MET A 50 3.30 -20.63 -14.49
N ALA A 51 2.16 -20.93 -15.13
CA ALA A 51 0.93 -21.25 -14.42
C ALA A 51 1.03 -22.55 -13.60
N ASP A 52 1.79 -23.54 -14.09
CA ASP A 52 2.03 -24.81 -13.39
C ASP A 52 3.07 -24.64 -12.28
N ALA A 53 4.10 -23.83 -12.51
CA ALA A 53 5.07 -23.46 -11.49
C ALA A 53 4.41 -22.71 -10.33
N GLU A 54 3.50 -21.77 -10.63
CA GLU A 54 2.76 -21.01 -9.62
C GLU A 54 1.90 -21.92 -8.73
N LYS A 55 1.36 -23.00 -9.31
CA LYS A 55 0.60 -24.02 -8.61
C LYS A 55 1.48 -24.89 -7.71
N LYS A 56 2.57 -25.43 -8.26
CA LYS A 56 3.41 -26.45 -7.61
C LYS A 56 4.34 -25.89 -6.54
N GLN A 57 4.72 -24.62 -6.61
CA GLN A 57 5.63 -24.01 -5.63
C GLN A 57 5.16 -24.08 -4.18
N VAL A 58 3.85 -24.24 -3.95
CA VAL A 58 3.28 -24.29 -2.61
C VAL A 58 3.60 -25.60 -1.89
N GLN A 59 3.81 -26.69 -2.65
CA GLN A 59 4.07 -28.03 -2.13
C GLN A 59 5.47 -28.53 -2.49
N ASN A 60 6.15 -27.87 -3.43
CA ASN A 60 7.46 -28.28 -3.93
C ASN A 60 8.49 -27.15 -3.73
N GLN A 61 9.37 -27.35 -2.75
CA GLN A 61 10.46 -26.42 -2.43
C GLN A 61 11.45 -26.22 -3.59
N GLY A 62 11.64 -27.24 -4.44
CA GLY A 62 12.47 -27.13 -5.65
C GLY A 62 11.87 -26.13 -6.66
N VAL A 63 10.56 -26.17 -6.88
CA VAL A 63 9.85 -25.21 -7.73
C VAL A 63 9.89 -23.80 -7.13
N GLN A 64 9.81 -23.67 -5.81
CA GLN A 64 9.94 -22.39 -5.13
C GLN A 64 11.33 -21.76 -5.33
N LEU A 65 12.40 -22.56 -5.21
CA LEU A 65 13.78 -22.11 -5.47
C LEU A 65 13.98 -21.76 -6.95
N TRP A 66 13.39 -22.54 -7.86
CA TRP A 66 13.40 -22.27 -9.29
C TRP A 66 12.74 -20.93 -9.63
N LEU A 67 11.55 -20.63 -9.08
CA LEU A 67 10.88 -19.35 -9.25
C LEU A 67 11.69 -18.18 -8.67
N LYS A 68 12.31 -18.36 -7.50
CA LYS A 68 13.18 -17.33 -6.89
C LYS A 68 14.39 -17.01 -7.77
N ARG A 69 15.01 -18.02 -8.39
CA ARG A 69 16.11 -17.83 -9.35
C ARG A 69 15.63 -17.11 -10.62
N LEU A 70 14.48 -17.52 -11.15
CA LEU A 70 13.86 -16.86 -12.31
C LEU A 70 13.51 -15.40 -12.01
N GLU A 71 13.05 -15.10 -10.81
CA GLU A 71 12.78 -13.73 -10.38
C GLU A 71 14.04 -12.85 -10.39
N GLY A 72 15.18 -13.39 -9.94
CA GLY A 72 16.48 -12.70 -10.02
C GLY A 72 16.91 -12.45 -11.46
N VAL A 73 16.72 -13.42 -12.36
CA VAL A 73 17.04 -13.25 -13.79
C VAL A 73 16.10 -12.22 -14.45
N ALA A 74 14.80 -12.25 -14.13
CA ALA A 74 13.83 -11.26 -14.60
C ALA A 74 14.20 -9.85 -14.12
N PHE A 75 14.59 -9.70 -12.85
CA PHE A 75 15.05 -8.41 -12.32
C PHE A 75 16.22 -7.83 -13.12
N HIS A 76 17.24 -8.66 -13.43
CA HIS A 76 18.36 -8.23 -14.25
C HIS A 76 17.97 -7.94 -15.71
N ALA A 77 17.03 -8.69 -16.28
CA ALA A 77 16.52 -8.46 -17.63
C ALA A 77 15.81 -7.11 -17.74
N ASP A 78 14.96 -6.78 -16.77
CA ASP A 78 14.21 -5.51 -16.74
C ASP A 78 15.16 -4.30 -16.60
N ASN A 79 16.21 -4.42 -15.79
CA ASN A 79 17.23 -3.36 -15.68
C ASN A 79 18.06 -3.24 -16.99
N LEU A 80 18.37 -4.36 -17.66
CA LEU A 80 19.07 -4.33 -18.95
C LEU A 80 18.23 -3.64 -20.04
N LEU A 81 16.92 -3.90 -20.08
CA LEU A 81 16.01 -3.20 -20.99
C LEU A 81 16.01 -1.69 -20.73
N ASP A 82 15.97 -1.28 -19.46
CA ASP A 82 16.03 0.14 -19.11
C ASP A 82 17.36 0.79 -19.53
N GLU A 83 18.50 0.09 -19.43
CA GLU A 83 19.80 0.58 -19.93
C GLU A 83 19.77 0.80 -21.45
N ILE A 84 19.16 -0.13 -22.20
CA ILE A 84 19.03 -0.03 -23.66
C ILE A 84 18.10 1.14 -24.03
N ASN A 85 16.95 1.25 -23.36
CA ASN A 85 15.98 2.33 -23.58
C ASN A 85 16.58 3.71 -23.26
N TYR A 86 17.33 3.81 -22.17
CA TYR A 86 18.03 5.04 -21.79
C TYR A 86 18.97 5.52 -22.91
N GLU A 87 19.81 4.62 -23.44
CA GLU A 87 20.75 4.96 -24.49
C GLU A 87 20.07 5.27 -25.83
N PHE A 88 18.93 4.63 -26.11
CA PHE A 88 18.08 5.01 -27.24
C PHE A 88 17.57 6.45 -27.10
N LEU A 89 16.93 6.79 -25.97
CA LEU A 89 16.39 8.13 -25.71
C LEU A 89 17.49 9.20 -25.71
N ARG A 90 18.62 8.91 -25.07
CA ARG A 90 19.80 9.77 -25.07
C ARG A 90 20.25 10.13 -26.48
N ARG A 91 20.42 9.13 -27.35
CA ARG A 91 20.84 9.36 -28.74
C ARG A 91 19.83 10.16 -29.54
N ARG A 92 18.53 9.89 -29.33
CA ARG A 92 17.44 10.63 -29.98
C ARG A 92 17.49 12.11 -29.59
N MET A 93 17.65 12.40 -28.31
CA MET A 93 17.75 13.77 -27.80
C MET A 93 19.02 14.47 -28.27
N GLU A 94 20.18 13.80 -28.22
CA GLU A 94 21.44 14.34 -28.73
C GLU A 94 21.38 14.63 -30.24
N ALA A 95 20.71 13.79 -31.04
CA ALA A 95 20.51 14.01 -32.48
C ALA A 95 19.58 15.20 -32.76
N GLN A 96 18.50 15.37 -32.00
CA GLN A 96 17.62 16.54 -32.10
C GLN A 96 18.33 17.84 -31.70
N ASN A 97 19.26 17.79 -30.74
CA ASN A 97 20.03 18.96 -30.33
C ASN A 97 21.12 19.33 -31.35
N ARG A 98 21.68 18.35 -32.08
CA ARG A 98 22.62 18.58 -33.22
C ARG A 98 21.99 19.38 -34.36
N LEU A 99 20.69 19.23 -34.60
CA LEU A 99 19.96 20.06 -35.58
C LEU A 99 19.89 21.54 -35.17
N LYS A 100 20.17 21.89 -33.90
CA LYS A 100 20.19 23.27 -33.38
C LYS A 100 21.59 23.86 -33.16
N GLN A 101 22.66 23.06 -33.15
CA GLN A 101 24.04 23.55 -32.93
C GLN A 101 25.01 23.00 -33.97
N LYS A 102 25.52 23.89 -34.83
CA LYS A 102 26.45 23.57 -35.94
C LYS A 102 27.90 23.24 -35.53
N VAL A 103 28.23 23.13 -34.24
CA VAL A 103 29.61 22.82 -33.81
C VAL A 103 29.60 21.91 -32.58
N CYS A 104 29.96 20.64 -32.78
CA CYS A 104 30.74 19.77 -31.87
C CYS A 104 30.80 18.35 -32.47
N LEU A 105 31.63 18.22 -33.52
CA LEU A 105 32.11 16.95 -34.06
C LEU A 105 33.08 16.29 -33.06
N PHE A 106 32.67 15.50 -32.06
CA PHE A 106 33.58 14.58 -31.31
C PHE A 106 32.84 13.62 -30.35
N PHE A 107 31.80 12.91 -30.79
CA PHE A 107 31.40 11.64 -30.13
C PHE A 107 31.49 10.52 -31.17
N SER A 108 32.58 9.75 -31.09
CA SER A 108 33.00 8.82 -32.12
C SER A 108 32.09 7.59 -32.24
N THR A 109 32.05 7.03 -33.44
CA THR A 109 31.54 5.69 -33.78
C THR A 109 32.09 4.58 -32.85
N SER A 110 33.25 4.80 -32.23
CA SER A 110 33.90 3.89 -31.27
C SER A 110 33.12 3.74 -29.95
N CYS A 111 32.52 4.81 -29.42
CA CYS A 111 31.66 4.74 -28.22
C CYS A 111 30.36 3.96 -28.50
N THR A 112 29.86 4.01 -29.73
CA THR A 112 28.66 3.29 -30.17
C THR A 112 28.93 1.79 -30.28
N PHE A 113 30.09 1.41 -30.81
CA PHE A 113 30.49 0.00 -30.94
C PHE A 113 30.78 -0.65 -29.57
N ALA A 114 31.52 0.04 -28.69
CA ALA A 114 31.81 -0.46 -27.34
C ALA A 114 30.52 -0.69 -26.52
N PHE A 115 29.55 0.22 -26.61
CA PHE A 115 28.25 0.04 -25.98
C PHE A 115 27.47 -1.14 -26.58
N ARG A 116 27.40 -1.23 -27.91
CA ARG A 116 26.73 -2.34 -28.63
C ARG A 116 27.29 -3.70 -28.22
N TRP A 117 28.62 -3.82 -28.20
CA TRP A 117 29.29 -5.05 -27.79
C TRP A 117 29.05 -5.40 -26.32
N ARG A 118 29.12 -4.40 -25.42
CA ARG A 118 28.78 -4.58 -24.00
C ARG A 118 27.34 -5.07 -23.80
N MET A 119 26.37 -4.49 -24.52
CA MET A 119 24.97 -4.92 -24.45
C MET A 119 24.76 -6.30 -25.05
N ALA A 120 25.32 -6.60 -26.22
CA ALA A 120 25.24 -7.92 -26.83
C ALA A 120 25.77 -9.02 -25.87
N SER A 121 26.90 -8.77 -25.19
CA SER A 121 27.44 -9.66 -24.18
C SER A 121 26.48 -9.84 -22.98
N LYS A 122 25.86 -8.76 -22.47
CA LYS A 122 24.86 -8.84 -21.40
C LYS A 122 23.61 -9.63 -21.81
N VAL A 123 23.08 -9.40 -23.03
CA VAL A 123 21.91 -10.12 -23.58
C VAL A 123 22.25 -11.60 -23.78
N LYS A 124 23.44 -11.91 -24.30
CA LYS A 124 23.92 -13.29 -24.44
C LYS A 124 24.01 -14.01 -23.09
N ASN A 125 24.52 -13.35 -22.06
CA ASN A 125 24.55 -13.89 -20.70
C ASN A 125 23.13 -14.16 -20.16
N LEU A 126 22.20 -13.22 -20.38
CA LEU A 126 20.79 -13.39 -20.00
C LEU A 126 20.16 -14.62 -20.67
N ASN A 127 20.38 -14.78 -21.98
CA ASN A 127 19.90 -15.94 -22.74
C ASN A 127 20.44 -17.27 -22.19
N MET A 128 21.74 -17.33 -21.85
CA MET A 128 22.31 -18.53 -21.25
C MET A 128 21.65 -18.87 -19.92
N LYS A 129 21.40 -17.86 -19.07
CA LYS A 129 20.70 -18.05 -17.78
C LYS A 129 19.26 -18.52 -17.96
N LEU A 130 18.50 -17.90 -18.86
CA LEU A 130 17.11 -18.29 -19.13
C LEU A 130 17.02 -19.68 -19.75
N LYS A 131 17.94 -20.04 -20.66
CA LYS A 131 18.01 -21.38 -21.23
C LYS A 131 18.29 -22.44 -20.16
N SER A 132 19.23 -22.17 -19.25
CA SER A 132 19.51 -23.05 -18.11
C SER A 132 18.27 -23.22 -17.21
N ILE A 133 17.58 -22.13 -16.86
CA ILE A 133 16.34 -22.18 -16.07
C ILE A 133 15.27 -23.01 -16.76
N ASN A 134 15.10 -22.83 -18.08
CA ASN A 134 14.11 -23.58 -18.85
C ASN A 134 14.44 -25.07 -18.96
N GLN A 135 15.72 -25.45 -19.03
CA GLN A 135 16.14 -26.86 -19.00
C GLN A 135 15.87 -27.51 -17.65
N GLU A 136 16.09 -26.79 -16.56
CA GLU A 136 15.79 -27.27 -15.20
C GLU A 136 14.27 -27.49 -15.00
N ALA A 137 13.42 -26.71 -15.68
CA ALA A 137 11.96 -26.82 -15.57
C ALA A 137 11.44 -28.23 -15.87
N ALA A 138 12.04 -28.92 -16.85
CA ALA A 138 11.70 -30.30 -17.20
C ALA A 138 12.02 -31.28 -16.06
N GLY A 139 13.12 -31.06 -15.32
CA GLY A 139 13.51 -31.87 -14.17
C GLY A 139 12.56 -31.74 -12.98
N PHE A 140 11.81 -30.65 -12.88
CA PHE A 140 10.77 -30.44 -11.87
C PHE A 140 9.38 -30.94 -12.30
N GLY A 141 9.27 -31.59 -13.47
CA GLY A 141 8.01 -32.08 -14.01
C GLY A 141 6.99 -30.98 -14.32
N LEU A 142 7.46 -29.76 -14.66
CA LEU A 142 6.60 -28.65 -15.04
C LEU A 142 5.99 -28.92 -16.43
N SER A 143 4.66 -28.91 -16.52
CA SER A 143 3.87 -29.26 -17.72
C SER A 143 2.96 -28.11 -18.14
N ARG A 144 2.55 -28.06 -19.42
CA ARG A 144 1.64 -27.01 -19.93
C ARG A 144 0.22 -27.16 -19.34
N SER A 145 -0.10 -26.26 -18.40
CA SER A 145 -1.40 -25.91 -17.78
C SER A 145 -2.18 -26.95 -16.93
N GLN A 146 -2.49 -26.59 -15.66
CA GLN A 146 -3.82 -26.24 -15.11
C GLN A 146 -3.75 -25.99 -13.58
N MET A 147 -4.39 -24.89 -13.12
CA MET A 147 -4.39 -24.17 -11.82
C MET A 147 -4.69 -24.96 -10.50
N GLY A 148 -4.22 -24.46 -9.34
CA GLY A 148 -4.73 -24.80 -7.97
C GLY A 148 -3.70 -24.93 -6.80
N GLY A 149 -3.59 -23.93 -5.91
CA GLY A 149 -2.58 -23.82 -4.83
C GLY A 149 -3.03 -24.12 -3.38
N GLY A 150 -2.19 -23.74 -2.39
CA GLY A 150 -2.61 -23.41 -0.99
C GLY A 150 -1.62 -23.69 0.17
N ALA A 151 -1.53 -22.73 1.13
CA ALA A 151 -0.97 -22.72 2.54
C ALA A 151 0.46 -22.14 2.80
N TYR A 152 0.91 -21.54 3.93
CA TYR A 152 0.40 -20.78 5.12
C TYR A 152 1.62 -20.12 5.87
N VAL A 153 1.36 -19.24 6.88
CA VAL A 153 2.14 -18.98 8.16
C VAL A 153 2.79 -17.57 8.43
N SER A 154 2.37 -17.01 9.58
CA SER A 154 2.87 -16.06 10.63
C SER A 154 3.37 -14.60 10.40
N PRO A 155 3.03 -13.62 11.29
CA PRO A 155 3.36 -12.18 11.16
C PRO A 155 4.35 -11.61 12.21
N LEU A 156 5.12 -10.56 11.83
CA LEU A 156 5.89 -9.60 12.66
C LEU A 156 6.27 -8.35 11.80
N PRO A 157 6.65 -7.18 12.35
CA PRO A 157 6.07 -6.28 13.35
C PRO A 157 5.54 -4.94 12.74
N ALA A 158 4.73 -4.18 13.51
CA ALA A 158 3.85 -3.09 13.04
C ALA A 158 4.36 -1.65 13.27
N MET A 159 4.05 -0.73 12.35
CA MET A 159 4.07 0.73 12.54
C MET A 159 2.63 1.29 12.56
N SER A 160 2.45 2.39 13.30
CA SER A 160 1.19 2.96 13.81
C SER A 160 0.22 3.59 12.79
N ARG A 161 -1.09 3.39 13.02
CA ARG A 161 -2.27 3.81 12.23
C ARG A 161 -2.88 5.14 12.70
N GLU A 162 -3.57 5.85 11.81
CA GLU A 162 -4.51 6.96 12.10
C GLU A 162 -5.92 6.62 11.58
N THR A 163 -6.99 7.06 12.26
CA THR A 163 -8.41 6.92 11.88
C THR A 163 -9.15 8.23 12.13
N ASP A 164 -10.26 8.45 11.43
CA ASP A 164 -11.09 9.66 11.54
C ASP A 164 -12.48 9.38 12.14
N SER A 165 -13.18 10.47 12.46
CA SER A 165 -14.50 10.45 13.09
C SER A 165 -15.66 10.47 12.10
N ILE A 166 -15.42 10.42 10.77
CA ILE A 166 -16.46 10.60 9.78
C ILE A 166 -17.29 9.31 9.67
N ALA A 167 -18.60 9.40 9.93
CA ALA A 167 -19.50 8.27 9.76
C ALA A 167 -19.63 7.87 8.29
N ARG A 168 -19.52 6.57 8.01
CA ARG A 168 -19.85 6.03 6.70
C ARG A 168 -21.36 6.16 6.44
N GLN A 169 -21.73 6.51 5.22
CA GLN A 169 -23.13 6.44 4.80
C GLN A 169 -23.58 4.97 4.73
N ASN A 170 -24.85 4.70 5.07
CA ASN A 170 -25.50 3.39 4.97
C ASN A 170 -24.88 2.26 5.83
N VAL A 171 -24.61 2.49 7.11
CA VAL A 171 -24.17 1.39 7.99
C VAL A 171 -25.35 0.46 8.29
N VAL A 172 -25.25 -0.80 7.88
CA VAL A 172 -26.31 -1.81 8.01
C VAL A 172 -26.21 -2.59 9.33
N GLY A 173 -27.34 -2.81 9.99
CA GLY A 173 -27.48 -3.78 11.09
C GLY A 173 -26.83 -3.37 12.41
N ARG A 174 -26.53 -2.08 12.61
CA ARG A 174 -25.85 -1.55 13.81
C ARG A 174 -26.67 -0.53 14.61
N ASP A 175 -27.91 -0.27 14.22
CA ASP A 175 -28.77 0.73 14.87
C ASP A 175 -29.05 0.38 16.34
N THR A 176 -29.33 -0.90 16.63
CA THR A 176 -29.56 -1.37 17.99
C THR A 176 -28.31 -1.27 18.85
N ASP A 177 -27.15 -1.67 18.30
CA ASP A 177 -25.86 -1.55 19.01
C ASP A 177 -25.54 -0.09 19.35
N ALA A 178 -25.72 0.81 18.37
CA ALA A 178 -25.51 2.24 18.56
C ALA A 178 -26.47 2.81 19.60
N SER A 179 -27.76 2.45 19.53
CA SER A 179 -28.79 2.92 20.47
C SER A 179 -28.50 2.49 21.91
N ASN A 180 -28.02 1.26 22.11
CA ASN A 180 -27.65 0.76 23.44
C ASN A 180 -26.47 1.55 24.04
N ILE A 181 -25.44 1.81 23.23
CA ILE A 181 -24.27 2.58 23.67
C ILE A 181 -24.67 4.03 23.93
N VAL A 182 -25.43 4.67 23.03
CA VAL A 182 -25.92 6.04 23.20
C VAL A 182 -26.78 6.16 24.46
N GLY A 183 -27.69 5.22 24.71
CA GLY A 183 -28.50 5.22 25.92
C GLY A 183 -27.64 5.16 27.20
N THR A 184 -26.54 4.41 27.17
CA THR A 184 -25.56 4.37 28.26
C THR A 184 -24.83 5.72 28.41
N LEU A 185 -24.35 6.30 27.31
CA LEU A 185 -23.63 7.59 27.31
C LEU A 185 -24.49 8.77 27.77
N LEU A 186 -25.79 8.72 27.52
CA LEU A 186 -26.75 9.75 27.95
C LEU A 186 -27.18 9.61 29.41
N SER A 187 -26.88 8.47 30.05
CA SER A 187 -27.18 8.28 31.47
C SER A 187 -26.29 9.16 32.36
N SER A 188 -26.84 9.66 33.47
CA SER A 188 -26.09 10.46 34.43
C SER A 188 -25.10 9.60 35.21
N SER A 189 -23.80 9.83 35.00
CA SER A 189 -22.73 9.16 35.74
C SER A 189 -22.30 9.99 36.96
N ALA A 190 -22.16 9.32 38.10
CA ALA A 190 -21.62 9.92 39.33
C ALA A 190 -20.08 10.04 39.31
N ILE A 191 -19.41 9.39 38.35
CA ILE A 191 -17.95 9.36 38.22
C ILE A 191 -17.49 10.50 37.30
N VAL A 192 -16.34 11.10 37.63
CA VAL A 192 -15.72 12.19 36.85
C VAL A 192 -15.51 11.78 35.38
N VAL A 193 -14.92 10.60 35.18
CA VAL A 193 -14.63 10.01 33.86
C VAL A 193 -15.11 8.56 33.84
N SER A 194 -16.01 8.25 32.90
CA SER A 194 -16.52 6.90 32.66
C SER A 194 -15.96 6.36 31.35
N VAL A 195 -15.49 5.12 31.36
CA VAL A 195 -14.95 4.39 30.21
C VAL A 195 -15.84 3.20 29.85
N ILE A 196 -16.25 3.12 28.58
CA ILE A 196 -16.96 1.99 27.98
C ILE A 196 -16.13 1.43 26.80
N PRO A 197 -15.59 0.21 26.91
CA PRO A 197 -14.90 -0.44 25.80
C PRO A 197 -15.87 -1.17 24.87
N ILE A 198 -15.64 -1.09 23.55
CA ILE A 198 -16.21 -1.97 22.52
C ILE A 198 -15.15 -3.01 22.15
N THR A 199 -15.48 -4.29 22.33
CA THR A 199 -14.60 -5.42 22.02
C THR A 199 -15.11 -6.23 20.84
N GLY A 200 -14.21 -6.95 20.17
CA GLY A 200 -14.58 -7.87 19.09
C GLY A 200 -13.47 -8.12 18.08
N LEU A 201 -13.64 -9.17 17.29
CA LEU A 201 -12.74 -9.59 16.20
C LEU A 201 -12.43 -8.47 15.18
N GLY A 202 -11.33 -8.65 14.45
CA GLY A 202 -10.98 -7.79 13.31
C GLY A 202 -12.04 -7.84 12.21
N GLY A 203 -12.39 -6.69 11.62
CA GLY A 203 -13.37 -6.62 10.53
C GLY A 203 -14.85 -6.67 10.95
N LEU A 204 -15.17 -6.68 12.25
CA LEU A 204 -16.55 -6.63 12.76
C LEU A 204 -17.24 -5.26 12.67
N GLY A 205 -16.49 -4.19 12.36
CA GLY A 205 -17.03 -2.83 12.26
C GLY A 205 -17.03 -2.04 13.58
N LYS A 206 -16.12 -2.32 14.52
CA LYS A 206 -16.00 -1.57 15.80
C LYS A 206 -15.78 -0.08 15.59
N THR A 207 -14.81 0.29 14.76
CA THR A 207 -14.55 1.69 14.40
C THR A 207 -15.78 2.32 13.75
N THR A 208 -16.46 1.58 12.85
CA THR A 208 -17.71 2.04 12.22
C THR A 208 -18.83 2.28 13.23
N LEU A 209 -18.99 1.41 14.22
CA LEU A 209 -19.95 1.60 15.30
C LEU A 209 -19.59 2.81 16.18
N ALA A 210 -18.31 2.99 16.50
CA ALA A 210 -17.84 4.16 17.24
C ALA A 210 -18.09 5.46 16.46
N GLN A 211 -17.86 5.45 15.14
CA GLN A 211 -18.18 6.57 14.25
C GLN A 211 -19.68 6.86 14.22
N LEU A 212 -20.55 5.84 14.19
CA LEU A 212 -22.00 6.04 14.29
C LEU A 212 -22.34 6.75 15.60
N VAL A 213 -21.95 6.18 16.73
CA VAL A 213 -22.21 6.75 18.06
C VAL A 213 -21.69 8.19 18.18
N TYR A 214 -20.49 8.45 17.68
CA TYR A 214 -19.87 9.78 17.73
C TYR A 214 -20.66 10.86 16.99
N ASN A 215 -21.40 10.50 15.93
CA ASN A 215 -22.14 11.43 15.08
C ASN A 215 -23.64 11.46 15.37
N VAL A 216 -24.10 10.83 16.46
CA VAL A 216 -25.50 10.88 16.89
C VAL A 216 -25.84 12.28 17.45
N PRO A 217 -26.91 12.95 16.99
CA PRO A 217 -27.24 14.32 17.41
C PRO A 217 -27.44 14.51 18.93
N GLU A 218 -27.89 13.48 19.63
CA GLU A 218 -28.06 13.48 21.08
C GLU A 218 -26.71 13.61 21.81
N ILE A 219 -25.64 13.04 21.26
CA ILE A 219 -24.27 13.17 21.78
C ILE A 219 -23.81 14.63 21.63
N ASP A 220 -24.11 15.29 20.51
CA ASP A 220 -23.79 16.71 20.30
C ASP A 220 -24.48 17.63 21.30
N ARG A 221 -25.68 17.27 21.77
CA ARG A 221 -26.42 18.05 22.78
C ARG A 221 -25.90 17.82 24.20
N GLN A 222 -25.37 16.64 24.49
CA GLN A 222 -24.94 16.26 25.83
C GLN A 222 -23.51 16.74 26.16
N PHE A 223 -22.61 16.70 25.18
CA PHE A 223 -21.18 16.96 25.37
C PHE A 223 -20.73 18.25 24.66
N ASP A 224 -20.07 19.14 25.40
CA ASP A 224 -19.56 20.41 24.89
C ASP A 224 -18.35 20.21 23.96
N LYS A 225 -17.61 19.12 24.17
CA LYS A 225 -16.42 18.76 23.39
C LYS A 225 -16.48 17.30 22.96
N LYS A 226 -16.27 17.05 21.68
CA LYS A 226 -16.05 15.71 21.14
C LYS A 226 -14.63 15.60 20.62
N ILE A 227 -13.98 14.50 20.95
CA ILE A 227 -12.55 14.28 20.67
C ILE A 227 -12.42 12.89 20.07
N TRP A 228 -11.77 12.78 18.92
CA TRP A 228 -11.45 11.49 18.29
C TRP A 228 -9.94 11.33 18.21
N VAL A 229 -9.44 10.21 18.74
CA VAL A 229 -8.01 9.86 18.70
C VAL A 229 -7.85 8.40 18.32
N CYS A 230 -7.10 8.15 17.24
CA CYS A 230 -6.61 6.81 16.92
C CYS A 230 -5.37 6.51 17.75
N VAL A 231 -5.38 5.41 18.48
CA VAL A 231 -4.29 5.06 19.39
C VAL A 231 -3.31 4.11 18.70
N SER A 232 -2.04 4.51 18.61
CA SER A 232 -0.99 3.66 18.08
C SER A 232 -0.65 2.50 19.03
N ARG A 233 -0.19 1.35 18.49
CA ARG A 233 0.37 0.25 19.31
C ARG A 233 1.50 0.70 20.25
N ASN A 234 2.30 1.70 19.83
CA ASN A 234 3.24 2.41 20.72
C ASN A 234 2.45 3.44 21.52
N PHE A 235 1.89 3.01 22.65
CA PHE A 235 1.10 3.85 23.54
C PHE A 235 2.01 4.53 24.55
N GLU A 236 2.11 5.85 24.43
CA GLU A 236 2.81 6.72 25.37
C GLU A 236 1.83 7.80 25.81
N VAL A 237 1.69 7.99 27.14
CA VAL A 237 0.69 8.89 27.74
C VAL A 237 0.86 10.33 27.26
N THR A 238 2.10 10.82 27.21
CA THR A 238 2.42 12.18 26.73
C THR A 238 1.98 12.37 25.28
N ARG A 239 2.25 11.39 24.41
CA ARG A 239 1.84 11.42 23.00
C ARG A 239 0.33 11.40 22.86
N LEU A 240 -0.36 10.62 23.68
CA LEU A 240 -1.83 10.57 23.66
C LEU A 240 -2.43 11.93 24.06
N PHE A 241 -1.94 12.57 25.12
CA PHE A 241 -2.38 13.92 25.48
C PHE A 241 -2.09 14.95 24.38
N LYS A 242 -0.97 14.81 23.67
CA LYS A 242 -0.66 15.65 22.51
C LYS A 242 -1.71 15.49 21.39
N LEU A 243 -2.08 14.26 21.04
CA LEU A 243 -3.10 13.98 20.03
C LEU A 243 -4.49 14.51 20.46
N ILE A 244 -4.84 14.37 21.74
CA ILE A 244 -6.06 14.94 22.31
C ILE A 244 -6.07 16.47 22.14
N LEU A 245 -4.95 17.13 22.47
CA LEU A 245 -4.83 18.58 22.36
C LEU A 245 -4.91 19.06 20.90
N GLU A 246 -4.27 18.36 19.97
CA GLU A 246 -4.35 18.64 18.53
C GLU A 246 -5.80 18.48 18.02
N SER A 247 -6.52 17.46 18.50
CA SER A 247 -7.94 17.23 18.19
C SER A 247 -8.86 18.33 18.74
N LEU A 248 -8.60 18.80 19.97
CA LEU A 248 -9.36 19.88 20.61
C LEU A 248 -9.14 21.25 19.97
N THR A 249 -7.89 21.57 19.62
CA THR A 249 -7.48 22.90 19.19
C THR A 249 -7.40 23.05 17.66
N LYS A 250 -7.41 21.94 16.92
CA LYS A 250 -7.24 21.87 15.45
C LYS A 250 -5.97 22.55 14.93
N ARG A 251 -4.95 22.68 15.78
CA ARG A 251 -3.63 23.23 15.45
C ARG A 251 -2.55 22.23 15.83
N LYS A 252 -1.40 22.33 15.15
CA LYS A 252 -0.21 21.55 15.51
C LYS A 252 0.34 22.03 16.84
N VAL A 253 0.71 21.09 17.72
CA VAL A 253 1.28 21.40 19.03
C VAL A 253 2.81 21.33 18.96
N ASP A 254 3.46 22.48 19.15
CA ASP A 254 4.92 22.63 19.12
C ASP A 254 5.59 22.45 20.50
N VAL A 255 4.80 22.15 21.54
CA VAL A 255 5.29 21.92 22.90
C VAL A 255 5.53 20.42 23.13
N GLU A 256 6.65 20.07 23.75
CA GLU A 256 7.04 18.68 24.02
C GLU A 256 6.90 18.27 25.51
N SER A 257 6.88 19.24 26.42
CA SER A 257 6.74 18.99 27.86
C SER A 257 5.35 18.45 28.21
N ARG A 258 5.30 17.30 28.91
CA ARG A 258 4.05 16.70 29.40
C ARG A 258 3.23 17.67 30.24
N GLU A 259 3.85 18.39 31.17
CA GLU A 259 3.15 19.35 32.04
C GLU A 259 2.46 20.43 31.21
N SER A 260 3.16 21.01 30.26
CA SER A 260 2.60 22.07 29.41
C SER A 260 1.44 21.56 28.54
N ILE A 261 1.56 20.35 27.98
CA ILE A 261 0.49 19.72 27.20
C ILE A 261 -0.75 19.48 28.08
N VAL A 262 -0.56 18.90 29.27
CA VAL A 262 -1.67 18.59 30.20
C VAL A 262 -2.36 19.87 30.67
N GLN A 263 -1.63 20.94 30.96
CA GLN A 263 -2.23 22.24 31.32
C GLN A 263 -2.98 22.89 30.15
N GLU A 264 -2.51 22.71 28.91
CA GLU A 264 -3.25 23.13 27.72
C GLU A 264 -4.55 22.34 27.53
N VAL A 265 -4.50 21.01 27.69
CA VAL A 265 -5.70 20.17 27.65
C VAL A 265 -6.68 20.61 28.74
N ARG A 266 -6.21 20.85 29.97
CA ARG A 266 -7.02 21.38 31.08
C ARG A 266 -7.76 22.64 30.66
N ARG A 267 -7.06 23.65 30.12
CA ARG A 267 -7.69 24.92 29.70
C ARG A 267 -8.81 24.72 28.67
N GLU A 268 -8.69 23.73 27.80
CA GLU A 268 -9.70 23.47 26.76
C GLU A 268 -10.96 22.76 27.30
N ILE A 269 -10.80 21.90 28.32
CA ILE A 269 -11.88 21.06 28.87
C ILE A 269 -12.42 21.52 30.24
N GLU A 270 -11.77 22.48 30.90
CA GLU A 270 -12.19 23.00 32.21
C GLU A 270 -13.63 23.55 32.14
N GLY A 271 -14.46 23.12 33.09
CA GLY A 271 -15.88 23.48 33.16
C GLY A 271 -16.78 22.87 32.07
N LYS A 272 -16.28 21.96 31.22
CA LYS A 272 -17.02 21.36 30.10
C LYS A 272 -17.20 19.85 30.27
N ARG A 273 -18.23 19.28 29.65
CA ARG A 273 -18.36 17.83 29.47
C ARG A 273 -17.76 17.42 28.14
N TYR A 274 -16.92 16.39 28.15
CA TYR A 274 -16.31 15.87 26.93
C TYR A 274 -16.63 14.40 26.67
N PHE A 275 -16.69 14.07 25.39
CA PHE A 275 -16.75 12.71 24.86
C PHE A 275 -15.47 12.41 24.07
N LEU A 276 -14.69 11.45 24.53
CA LEU A 276 -13.42 11.05 23.94
C LEU A 276 -13.52 9.65 23.34
N VAL A 277 -13.23 9.50 22.06
CA VAL A 277 -13.08 8.19 21.41
C VAL A 277 -11.60 7.86 21.28
N LEU A 278 -11.21 6.71 21.85
CA LEU A 278 -9.90 6.09 21.69
C LEU A 278 -10.04 4.86 20.79
N ASP A 279 -9.70 5.00 19.51
CA ASP A 279 -9.89 3.95 18.51
C ASP A 279 -8.65 3.05 18.38
N ASP A 280 -8.90 1.74 18.22
CA ASP A 280 -7.94 0.65 18.02
C ASP A 280 -6.83 0.56 19.08
N VAL A 281 -7.22 0.48 20.35
CA VAL A 281 -6.30 0.41 21.48
C VAL A 281 -5.68 -1.00 21.63
N TRP A 282 -4.36 -1.07 21.81
CA TRP A 282 -3.62 -2.35 21.94
C TRP A 282 -2.78 -2.53 23.20
N ASN A 283 -2.45 -1.47 23.95
CA ASN A 283 -1.51 -1.57 25.06
C ASN A 283 -2.16 -2.14 26.32
N GLU A 284 -1.60 -3.24 26.82
CA GLU A 284 -2.07 -3.95 28.02
C GLU A 284 -1.52 -3.36 29.33
N ARG A 285 -0.45 -2.56 29.32
CA ARG A 285 0.21 -2.08 30.54
C ARG A 285 -0.71 -1.20 31.38
N SER A 286 -1.12 -1.70 32.56
CA SER A 286 -2.07 -1.02 33.46
C SER A 286 -1.53 0.32 33.96
N GLU A 287 -0.25 0.39 34.31
CA GLU A 287 0.41 1.59 34.85
C GLU A 287 0.24 2.82 33.94
N LEU A 288 0.30 2.62 32.61
CA LEU A 288 0.16 3.72 31.66
C LEU A 288 -1.30 4.18 31.51
N TRP A 289 -2.25 3.27 31.68
CA TRP A 289 -3.68 3.60 31.68
C TRP A 289 -4.08 4.30 32.97
N GLU A 290 -3.59 3.83 34.11
CA GLU A 290 -3.78 4.46 35.41
C GLU A 290 -3.20 5.88 35.40
N ASP A 291 -1.98 6.06 34.89
CA ASP A 291 -1.35 7.38 34.74
C ASP A 291 -2.18 8.33 33.85
N PHE A 292 -2.67 7.82 32.71
CA PHE A 292 -3.52 8.59 31.79
C PHE A 292 -4.85 8.99 32.44
N ILE A 293 -5.57 8.04 33.04
CA ILE A 293 -6.88 8.28 33.66
C ILE A 293 -6.73 9.18 34.89
N HIS A 294 -5.73 8.97 35.75
CA HIS A 294 -5.47 9.84 36.91
C HIS A 294 -5.18 11.28 36.49
N SER A 295 -4.35 11.46 35.45
CA SER A 295 -4.07 12.79 34.90
C SER A 295 -5.35 13.44 34.37
N LEU A 296 -6.17 12.69 33.63
CA LEU A 296 -7.40 13.18 33.01
C LEU A 296 -8.48 13.53 34.05
N VAL A 297 -8.64 12.70 35.09
CA VAL A 297 -9.52 12.97 36.22
C VAL A 297 -9.06 14.20 36.99
N GLY A 298 -7.74 14.34 37.25
CA GLY A 298 -7.18 15.47 37.98
C GLY A 298 -7.36 16.83 37.31
N ILE A 299 -7.48 16.86 35.98
CA ILE A 299 -7.73 18.10 35.21
C ILE A 299 -9.22 18.36 34.91
N SER A 300 -10.11 17.42 35.24
CA SER A 300 -11.54 17.52 34.97
C SER A 300 -12.27 18.07 36.18
N THR A 301 -13.07 19.13 35.99
CA THR A 301 -13.84 19.79 37.07
C THR A 301 -15.33 19.44 37.06
N THR A 302 -15.75 18.63 36.08
CA THR A 302 -17.14 18.25 35.81
C THR A 302 -17.31 16.74 35.91
N ASN A 303 -18.49 16.28 36.31
CA ASN A 303 -18.85 14.86 36.23
C ASN A 303 -19.55 14.54 34.91
N GLY A 304 -19.57 13.26 34.55
CA GLY A 304 -20.26 12.78 33.36
C GLY A 304 -19.45 12.92 32.07
N ASN A 305 -18.12 12.92 32.16
CA ASN A 305 -17.26 12.78 30.98
C ASN A 305 -17.16 11.31 30.57
N TRP A 306 -17.10 11.05 29.26
CA TRP A 306 -17.12 9.69 28.73
C TRP A 306 -15.95 9.41 27.79
N ILE A 307 -15.41 8.20 27.91
CA ILE A 307 -14.40 7.64 27.00
C ILE A 307 -14.98 6.38 26.36
N LEU A 308 -15.08 6.37 25.03
CA LEU A 308 -15.38 5.18 24.24
C LEU A 308 -14.06 4.59 23.73
N VAL A 309 -13.77 3.34 24.10
CA VAL A 309 -12.55 2.65 23.65
C VAL A 309 -12.92 1.59 22.64
N THR A 310 -12.27 1.50 21.48
CA THR A 310 -12.40 0.31 20.62
C THR A 310 -11.14 -0.53 20.72
N THR A 311 -11.29 -1.85 20.91
CA THR A 311 -10.15 -2.75 20.96
C THR A 311 -10.52 -4.16 20.49
N ARG A 312 -9.52 -4.93 20.04
CA ARG A 312 -9.66 -6.37 19.77
C ARG A 312 -9.28 -7.20 20.98
N ASN A 313 -8.61 -6.60 21.96
CA ASN A 313 -8.05 -7.28 23.11
C ASN A 313 -8.99 -7.15 24.32
N ILE A 314 -9.53 -8.28 24.76
CA ILE A 314 -10.48 -8.32 25.88
C ILE A 314 -9.81 -7.96 27.21
N GLU A 315 -8.51 -8.21 27.35
CA GLU A 315 -7.74 -7.87 28.54
C GLU A 315 -7.56 -6.36 28.67
N VAL A 316 -7.21 -5.68 27.57
CA VAL A 316 -7.17 -4.21 27.51
C VAL A 316 -8.53 -3.63 27.89
N ALA A 317 -9.61 -4.15 27.29
CA ALA A 317 -10.96 -3.67 27.59
C ALA A 317 -11.32 -3.83 29.07
N THR A 318 -11.02 -4.98 29.68
CA THR A 318 -11.33 -5.23 31.08
C THR A 318 -10.54 -4.32 32.02
N ARG A 319 -9.28 -4.00 31.69
CA ARG A 319 -8.43 -3.12 32.50
C ARG A 319 -8.86 -1.66 32.47
N VAL A 320 -9.29 -1.15 31.31
CA VAL A 320 -9.69 0.26 31.17
C VAL A 320 -11.16 0.52 31.49
N ALA A 321 -11.97 -0.54 31.60
CA ALA A 321 -13.41 -0.45 31.81
C ALA A 321 -13.79 0.14 33.16
N THR A 322 -14.68 1.14 33.13
CA THR A 322 -15.51 1.49 34.31
C THR A 322 -16.94 0.93 34.17
N HIS A 323 -17.31 0.58 32.94
CA HIS A 323 -18.58 -0.04 32.57
C HIS A 323 -18.29 -1.37 31.86
N PRO A 324 -19.20 -2.36 31.95
CA PRO A 324 -19.02 -3.65 31.30
C PRO A 324 -18.64 -3.48 29.81
N PRO A 325 -17.57 -4.15 29.32
CA PRO A 325 -17.20 -4.10 27.92
C PRO A 325 -18.36 -4.54 27.01
N TYR A 326 -18.68 -3.72 26.01
CA TYR A 326 -19.66 -4.03 24.97
C TYR A 326 -19.04 -4.98 23.94
N SER A 327 -19.37 -6.28 24.05
CA SER A 327 -18.92 -7.27 23.08
C SER A 327 -19.73 -7.17 21.79
N LEU A 328 -19.09 -6.68 20.72
CA LEU A 328 -19.76 -6.49 19.44
C LEU A 328 -20.05 -7.83 18.77
N SER A 329 -21.34 -8.10 18.55
CA SER A 329 -21.82 -9.32 17.93
C SER A 329 -21.58 -9.35 16.41
N LYS A 330 -21.62 -10.56 15.85
CA LYS A 330 -21.67 -10.80 14.41
C LYS A 330 -22.98 -10.23 13.83
N LEU A 331 -22.92 -9.71 12.60
CA LEU A 331 -24.11 -9.25 11.89
C LEU A 331 -25.03 -10.42 11.53
N GLY A 332 -26.32 -10.14 11.43
CA GLY A 332 -27.30 -11.09 10.91
C GLY A 332 -27.03 -11.44 9.45
N ASP A 333 -27.55 -12.60 9.04
CA ASP A 333 -27.41 -13.11 7.67
C ASP A 333 -28.02 -12.15 6.63
N ASP A 334 -29.16 -11.53 6.94
CA ASP A 334 -29.82 -10.57 6.06
C ASP A 334 -29.10 -9.22 6.00
N ASP A 335 -28.45 -8.80 7.09
CA ASP A 335 -27.61 -7.60 7.11
C ASP A 335 -26.36 -7.80 6.25
N CYS A 336 -25.69 -8.95 6.41
CA CYS A 336 -24.59 -9.36 5.55
C CYS A 336 -25.02 -9.40 4.08
N TRP A 337 -26.22 -9.93 3.80
CA TRP A 337 -26.75 -9.97 2.43
C TRP A 337 -26.98 -8.58 1.87
N SER A 338 -27.49 -7.67 2.68
CA SER A 338 -27.75 -6.29 2.28
C SER A 338 -26.44 -5.57 1.92
N ILE A 339 -25.37 -5.76 2.70
CA ILE A 339 -24.03 -5.25 2.39
C ILE A 339 -23.52 -5.83 1.05
N VAL A 340 -23.68 -7.12 0.82
CA VAL A 340 -23.27 -7.74 -0.47
C VAL A 340 -24.06 -7.14 -1.63
N LYS A 341 -25.39 -7.06 -1.52
CA LYS A 341 -26.27 -6.51 -2.57
C LYS A 341 -25.89 -5.08 -2.92
N GLU A 342 -25.79 -4.21 -1.92
CA GLU A 342 -25.40 -2.82 -2.10
C GLU A 342 -24.02 -2.71 -2.78
N LYS A 343 -23.08 -3.57 -2.38
CA LYS A 343 -21.73 -3.54 -2.97
C LYS A 343 -21.71 -3.99 -4.42
N VAL A 344 -22.44 -5.04 -4.79
CA VAL A 344 -22.48 -5.57 -6.16
C VAL A 344 -23.32 -4.66 -7.07
N PHE A 345 -24.49 -4.24 -6.61
CA PHE A 345 -25.47 -3.44 -7.35
C PHE A 345 -25.98 -2.26 -6.49
N PRO A 346 -25.24 -1.13 -6.44
CA PRO A 346 -25.61 0.02 -5.61
C PRO A 346 -26.95 0.68 -5.95
N SER A 347 -27.47 0.48 -7.17
CA SER A 347 -28.68 1.18 -7.66
C SER A 347 -29.48 0.35 -8.67
N GLY A 348 -29.45 -0.98 -8.57
CA GLY A 348 -30.11 -1.88 -9.53
C GLY A 348 -30.83 -3.05 -8.87
N GLU A 349 -31.76 -3.66 -9.61
CA GLU A 349 -32.39 -4.90 -9.19
C GLU A 349 -31.35 -6.03 -9.10
N VAL A 350 -31.41 -6.80 -8.03
CA VAL A 350 -30.54 -7.95 -7.81
C VAL A 350 -30.89 -9.04 -8.82
N PRO A 351 -29.95 -9.48 -9.67
CA PRO A 351 -30.21 -10.55 -10.62
C PRO A 351 -30.57 -11.85 -9.91
N LYS A 352 -31.49 -12.64 -10.49
CA LYS A 352 -31.90 -13.94 -9.93
C LYS A 352 -30.71 -14.90 -9.74
N GLU A 353 -29.68 -14.77 -10.57
CA GLU A 353 -28.45 -15.56 -10.47
C GLU A 353 -27.67 -15.26 -9.19
N LEU A 354 -27.70 -14.02 -8.70
CA LEU A 354 -27.07 -13.64 -7.43
C LEU A 354 -27.89 -14.15 -6.24
N GLU A 355 -29.22 -14.01 -6.29
CA GLU A 355 -30.12 -14.54 -5.25
C GLU A 355 -29.99 -16.06 -5.09
N ALA A 356 -29.81 -16.81 -6.20
CA ALA A 356 -29.56 -18.25 -6.16
C ALA A 356 -28.29 -18.63 -5.37
N LEU A 357 -27.33 -17.69 -5.24
CA LEU A 357 -26.09 -17.88 -4.49
C LEU A 357 -26.15 -17.34 -3.05
N LYS A 358 -27.26 -16.72 -2.61
CA LYS A 358 -27.41 -16.06 -1.30
C LYS A 358 -26.91 -16.94 -0.15
N SER A 359 -27.49 -18.12 0.02
CA SER A 359 -27.16 -19.03 1.13
C SER A 359 -25.66 -19.37 1.16
N ARG A 360 -25.06 -19.55 -0.02
CA ARG A 360 -23.65 -19.92 -0.18
C ARG A 360 -22.73 -18.74 0.14
N ILE A 361 -23.09 -17.53 -0.25
CA ILE A 361 -22.35 -16.30 0.05
C ILE A 361 -22.44 -15.94 1.54
N ILE A 362 -23.62 -16.02 2.14
CA ILE A 362 -23.83 -15.69 3.55
C ILE A 362 -23.08 -16.64 4.48
N LYS A 363 -23.12 -17.93 4.20
CA LYS A 363 -22.31 -18.92 4.92
C LYS A 363 -20.81 -18.58 4.89
N ARG A 364 -20.32 -17.91 3.83
CA ARG A 364 -18.93 -17.45 3.72
C ARG A 364 -18.65 -16.16 4.49
N CYS A 365 -19.65 -15.28 4.61
CA CYS A 365 -19.51 -14.02 5.33
C CYS A 365 -19.36 -14.27 6.85
N GLN A 366 -19.98 -15.33 7.38
CA GLN A 366 -19.94 -15.70 8.81
C GLN A 366 -20.28 -14.53 9.75
N GLY A 367 -21.19 -13.63 9.32
CA GLY A 367 -21.58 -12.46 10.08
C GLY A 367 -20.53 -11.34 10.16
N LEU A 368 -19.46 -11.40 9.35
CA LEU A 368 -18.41 -10.38 9.30
C LEU A 368 -18.70 -9.36 8.18
N PRO A 369 -18.97 -8.07 8.50
CA PRO A 369 -19.24 -7.04 7.50
C PRO A 369 -18.11 -6.87 6.48
N LEU A 370 -16.85 -7.00 6.91
CA LEU A 370 -15.71 -6.92 6.00
C LEU A 370 -15.71 -8.08 4.98
N ALA A 371 -16.07 -9.29 5.40
CA ALA A 371 -16.15 -10.44 4.51
C ALA A 371 -17.26 -10.25 3.46
N ALA A 372 -18.42 -9.76 3.88
CA ALA A 372 -19.52 -9.39 2.98
C ALA A 372 -19.08 -8.33 1.95
N THR A 373 -18.40 -7.29 2.42
CA THR A 373 -17.90 -6.18 1.58
C THR A 373 -16.87 -6.65 0.54
N VAL A 374 -15.99 -7.59 0.91
CA VAL A 374 -14.98 -8.15 0.02
C VAL A 374 -15.59 -9.12 -0.99
N ILE A 375 -16.50 -10.01 -0.57
CA ILE A 375 -17.19 -10.90 -1.51
C ILE A 375 -18.02 -10.09 -2.51
N GLY A 376 -18.77 -9.09 -2.04
CA GLY A 376 -19.53 -8.21 -2.92
C GLY A 376 -18.63 -7.48 -3.92
N GLY A 377 -17.48 -6.97 -3.47
CA GLY A 377 -16.51 -6.34 -4.36
C GLY A 377 -15.91 -7.30 -5.39
N LEU A 378 -15.59 -8.53 -4.99
CA LEU A 378 -15.07 -9.57 -5.89
C LEU A 378 -16.10 -9.97 -6.96
N LEU A 379 -17.36 -10.13 -6.57
CA LEU A 379 -18.44 -10.46 -7.52
C LEU A 379 -18.67 -9.32 -8.52
N ARG A 380 -18.54 -8.06 -8.08
CA ARG A 380 -18.70 -6.88 -8.94
C ARG A 380 -17.69 -6.82 -10.09
N ILE A 381 -16.46 -7.25 -9.86
CA ILE A 381 -15.40 -7.24 -10.89
C ILE A 381 -15.37 -8.51 -11.75
N LYS A 382 -16.31 -9.44 -11.55
CA LYS A 382 -16.35 -10.75 -12.22
C LYS A 382 -17.63 -10.93 -13.03
N ARG A 383 -17.53 -11.69 -14.11
CA ARG A 383 -18.69 -12.03 -14.93
C ARG A 383 -19.58 -13.01 -14.19
N LYS A 384 -20.88 -13.00 -14.51
CA LYS A 384 -21.91 -13.78 -13.81
C LYS A 384 -21.62 -15.28 -13.83
N GLU A 385 -21.01 -15.78 -14.90
CA GLU A 385 -20.68 -17.19 -15.10
C GLU A 385 -19.57 -17.66 -14.14
N GLU A 386 -18.77 -16.74 -13.59
CA GLU A 386 -17.69 -17.04 -12.65
C GLU A 386 -18.17 -17.03 -11.19
N TRP A 387 -19.38 -16.52 -10.91
CA TRP A 387 -19.92 -16.41 -9.54
C TRP A 387 -20.13 -17.76 -8.84
N PRO A 388 -20.63 -18.84 -9.51
CA PRO A 388 -20.70 -20.16 -8.90
C PRO A 388 -19.33 -20.64 -8.45
N ALA A 389 -18.30 -20.51 -9.30
CA ALA A 389 -16.94 -20.92 -8.96
C ALA A 389 -16.37 -20.12 -7.78
N ILE A 390 -16.64 -18.81 -7.69
CA ILE A 390 -16.21 -17.98 -6.55
C ILE A 390 -16.93 -18.42 -5.27
N SER A 391 -18.19 -18.80 -5.37
CA SER A 391 -18.98 -19.28 -4.23
C SER A 391 -18.71 -20.77 -3.90
N GLU A 392 -18.03 -21.56 -4.75
CA GLU A 392 -17.61 -22.97 -4.53
C GLU A 392 -16.15 -23.10 -4.08
N SER A 393 -15.25 -22.37 -4.75
CA SER A 393 -13.80 -22.46 -4.53
C SER A 393 -13.40 -21.85 -3.18
N GLY A 394 -12.50 -22.53 -2.45
CA GLY A 394 -11.69 -21.92 -1.40
C GLY A 394 -11.72 -22.53 0.00
N PHE A 395 -12.56 -23.53 0.32
CA PHE A 395 -12.74 -23.96 1.73
C PHE A 395 -12.54 -25.44 2.04
N ALA A 396 -11.98 -26.25 1.13
CA ALA A 396 -11.65 -27.66 1.42
C ALA A 396 -10.59 -27.85 2.54
N ARG A 397 -10.09 -26.77 3.17
CA ARG A 397 -9.09 -26.80 4.26
C ARG A 397 -9.45 -25.85 5.43
N LEU A 398 -10.73 -25.72 5.79
CA LEU A 398 -11.20 -24.97 6.97
C LEU A 398 -10.94 -25.69 8.32
N LEU A 399 -9.74 -26.20 8.53
CA LEU A 399 -9.30 -26.68 9.84
C LEU A 399 -8.29 -25.69 10.40
N GLY A 400 -8.80 -24.58 10.94
CA GLY A 400 -8.04 -23.52 11.60
C GLY A 400 -8.96 -22.33 11.90
N GLY A 401 -8.81 -21.69 13.08
CA GLY A 401 -9.77 -20.74 13.68
C GLY A 401 -10.20 -19.52 12.83
N GLU A 402 -11.19 -18.77 13.34
CA GLU A 402 -11.97 -17.76 12.59
C GLU A 402 -11.16 -16.61 11.95
N GLU A 403 -10.04 -16.16 12.53
CA GLU A 403 -9.17 -15.14 11.91
C GLU A 403 -8.50 -15.63 10.61
N ASN A 404 -8.23 -16.94 10.49
CA ASN A 404 -7.74 -17.52 9.25
C ASN A 404 -8.81 -17.47 8.14
N SER A 405 -10.10 -17.37 8.48
CA SER A 405 -11.20 -17.32 7.51
C SER A 405 -11.20 -16.01 6.71
N VAL A 406 -11.05 -14.86 7.39
CA VAL A 406 -11.02 -13.54 6.72
C VAL A 406 -9.77 -13.38 5.86
N MET A 407 -8.60 -13.79 6.36
CA MET A 407 -7.35 -13.72 5.61
C MET A 407 -7.41 -14.58 4.34
N GLN A 408 -8.00 -15.78 4.40
CA GLN A 408 -8.23 -16.63 3.23
C GLN A 408 -9.18 -15.99 2.22
N LEU A 409 -10.24 -15.34 2.68
CA LEU A 409 -11.21 -14.67 1.82
C LEU A 409 -10.62 -13.44 1.12
N LEU A 410 -9.81 -12.65 1.83
CA LEU A 410 -9.03 -11.57 1.24
C LEU A 410 -8.02 -12.10 0.22
N LYS A 411 -7.34 -13.22 0.55
CA LYS A 411 -6.41 -13.88 -0.36
C LYS A 411 -7.13 -14.37 -1.62
N LEU A 412 -8.34 -14.92 -1.49
CA LEU A 412 -9.19 -15.29 -2.61
C LEU A 412 -9.50 -14.08 -3.50
N SER A 413 -9.89 -12.95 -2.91
CA SER A 413 -10.13 -11.69 -3.65
C SER A 413 -8.88 -11.24 -4.42
N PHE A 414 -7.72 -11.24 -3.75
CA PHE A 414 -6.44 -10.93 -4.38
C PHE A 414 -6.09 -11.89 -5.53
N ASP A 415 -6.26 -13.20 -5.34
CA ASP A 415 -5.92 -14.22 -6.35
C ASP A 415 -6.78 -14.08 -7.61
N HIS A 416 -8.01 -13.59 -7.45
CA HIS A 416 -8.96 -13.37 -8.54
C HIS A 416 -8.85 -11.99 -9.21
N LEU A 417 -7.91 -11.13 -8.79
CA LEU A 417 -7.67 -9.85 -9.46
C LEU A 417 -7.35 -10.04 -10.96
N PRO A 418 -7.83 -9.13 -11.84
CA PRO A 418 -7.85 -9.38 -13.29
C PRO A 418 -6.47 -9.53 -13.95
N SER A 419 -5.43 -8.91 -13.39
CA SER A 419 -4.10 -8.93 -14.00
C SER A 419 -2.97 -8.96 -12.97
N ALA A 420 -1.81 -9.47 -13.40
CA ALA A 420 -0.56 -9.42 -12.64
C ALA A 420 -0.17 -7.98 -12.26
N SER A 421 -0.43 -7.02 -13.15
CA SER A 421 -0.22 -5.59 -12.95
C SER A 421 -1.01 -5.06 -11.75
N ILE A 422 -2.31 -5.37 -11.66
CA ILE A 422 -3.16 -4.93 -10.53
C ILE A 422 -2.71 -5.59 -9.23
N LYS A 423 -2.35 -6.88 -9.24
CA LYS A 423 -1.79 -7.58 -8.07
C LYS A 423 -0.52 -6.90 -7.54
N LYS A 424 0.34 -6.41 -8.43
CA LYS A 424 1.56 -5.66 -8.07
C LYS A 424 1.25 -4.27 -7.53
N CYS A 425 0.30 -3.56 -8.15
CA CYS A 425 -0.18 -2.27 -7.66
C CYS A 425 -0.74 -2.37 -6.23
N PHE A 426 -1.57 -3.39 -5.97
CA PHE A 426 -2.08 -3.71 -4.65
C PHE A 426 -0.97 -4.00 -3.63
N ALA A 427 -0.07 -4.94 -3.95
CA ALA A 427 0.99 -5.34 -3.03
C ALA A 427 1.93 -4.17 -2.73
N TYR A 428 2.25 -3.33 -3.72
CA TYR A 428 3.11 -2.17 -3.56
C TYR A 428 2.55 -1.14 -2.56
N PHE A 429 1.23 -1.01 -2.40
CA PHE A 429 0.66 -0.11 -1.40
C PHE A 429 1.09 -0.48 0.04
N SER A 430 1.42 -1.76 0.31
CA SER A 430 1.86 -2.22 1.63
C SER A 430 3.23 -1.67 2.09
N ILE A 431 3.99 -1.01 1.20
CA ILE A 431 5.21 -0.30 1.60
C ILE A 431 4.89 0.87 2.51
N PHE A 432 3.69 1.44 2.37
CA PHE A 432 3.18 2.47 3.25
C PHE A 432 2.62 1.83 4.52
N GLY A 433 2.71 2.54 5.65
CA GLY A 433 2.18 2.05 6.92
C GLY A 433 0.66 1.81 6.87
N LYS A 434 0.16 1.03 7.84
CA LYS A 434 -1.29 0.82 8.00
C LYS A 434 -2.01 2.16 8.20
N GLY A 435 -3.17 2.32 7.57
CA GLY A 435 -3.95 3.55 7.62
C GLY A 435 -3.37 4.73 6.82
N PHE A 436 -2.26 4.54 6.08
CA PHE A 436 -1.69 5.61 5.28
C PHE A 436 -2.65 6.08 4.19
N VAL A 437 -2.98 7.38 4.21
CA VAL A 437 -3.85 8.01 3.22
C VAL A 437 -3.01 8.50 2.03
N MET A 438 -3.31 7.98 0.84
CA MET A 438 -2.60 8.28 -0.40
C MET A 438 -3.55 8.88 -1.43
N SER A 439 -3.14 9.98 -2.06
CA SER A 439 -3.84 10.57 -3.21
C SER A 439 -3.71 9.68 -4.45
N LYS A 440 -4.77 9.52 -5.23
CA LYS A 440 -4.80 8.69 -6.45
C LYS A 440 -3.68 9.08 -7.42
N LEU A 441 -3.48 10.38 -7.69
CA LEU A 441 -2.45 10.83 -8.63
C LEU A 441 -1.05 10.36 -8.24
N ASN A 442 -0.64 10.59 -6.98
CA ASN A 442 0.67 10.13 -6.49
C ASN A 442 0.80 8.61 -6.56
N LEU A 443 -0.24 7.86 -6.18
CA LEU A 443 -0.22 6.41 -6.24
C LEU A 443 -0.05 5.90 -7.67
N THR A 444 -0.79 6.48 -8.62
CA THR A 444 -0.66 6.18 -10.05
C THR A 444 0.74 6.49 -10.57
N SER A 445 1.32 7.65 -10.23
CA SER A 445 2.69 7.99 -10.64
C SER A 445 3.74 7.02 -10.09
N LEU A 446 3.55 6.50 -8.88
CA LEU A 446 4.43 5.46 -8.32
C LEU A 446 4.30 4.14 -9.08
N TRP A 447 3.07 3.72 -9.42
CA TRP A 447 2.84 2.53 -10.23
C TRP A 447 3.42 2.64 -11.65
N MET A 448 3.32 3.81 -12.26
CA MET A 448 3.97 4.13 -13.53
C MET A 448 5.49 3.98 -13.43
N ALA A 449 6.08 4.62 -12.42
CA ALA A 449 7.52 4.63 -12.23
C ALA A 449 8.08 3.23 -11.97
N GLU A 450 7.42 2.40 -11.17
CA GLU A 450 7.83 1.01 -11.00
C GLU A 450 7.64 0.16 -12.26
N GLY A 451 6.86 0.63 -13.24
CA GLY A 451 6.57 -0.07 -14.48
C GLY A 451 5.52 -1.16 -14.32
N PHE A 452 4.64 -1.02 -13.32
CA PHE A 452 3.55 -1.98 -13.12
C PHE A 452 2.47 -1.82 -14.19
N LEU A 453 2.26 -0.61 -14.69
CA LEU A 453 1.28 -0.31 -15.73
C LEU A 453 1.88 -0.67 -17.11
N GLN A 454 1.21 -1.55 -17.85
CA GLN A 454 1.62 -2.00 -19.18
C GLN A 454 0.49 -1.65 -20.17
N PRO A 455 0.78 -0.88 -21.23
CA PRO A 455 -0.19 -0.60 -22.27
C PRO A 455 -0.51 -1.87 -23.07
N ARG A 456 -1.79 -2.08 -23.38
CA ARG A 456 -2.29 -3.13 -24.26
C ARG A 456 -2.23 -2.71 -25.73
N PHE A 457 -2.35 -1.41 -25.98
CA PHE A 457 -2.28 -0.80 -27.31
C PHE A 457 -1.31 0.39 -27.32
N GLU A 458 -0.71 0.70 -28.47
CA GLU A 458 0.33 1.75 -28.60
C GLU A 458 -0.11 3.15 -28.13
N ASN A 459 -1.41 3.45 -28.16
CA ASN A 459 -1.96 4.79 -27.86
C ASN A 459 -2.55 4.92 -26.45
N GLU A 460 -2.44 3.91 -25.58
CA GLU A 460 -2.96 4.01 -24.23
C GLU A 460 -2.08 4.88 -23.32
N VAL A 461 -2.73 5.80 -22.61
CA VAL A 461 -2.07 6.67 -21.63
C VAL A 461 -1.94 5.92 -20.31
N LEU A 462 -0.74 5.94 -19.70
CA LEU A 462 -0.45 5.17 -18.49
C LEU A 462 -1.30 5.64 -17.30
N GLU A 463 -1.59 6.92 -17.22
CA GLU A 463 -2.46 7.52 -16.20
C GLU A 463 -3.88 6.96 -16.27
N ASP A 464 -4.41 6.72 -17.47
CA ASP A 464 -5.75 6.14 -17.66
C ASP A 464 -5.77 4.66 -17.22
N ILE A 465 -4.73 3.89 -17.56
CA ILE A 465 -4.53 2.51 -17.08
C ILE A 465 -4.42 2.50 -15.56
N GLY A 466 -3.67 3.44 -14.99
CA GLY A 466 -3.53 3.58 -13.53
C GLY A 466 -4.85 3.88 -12.85
N ASN A 467 -5.69 4.72 -13.48
CA ASN A 467 -7.04 5.01 -13.00
C ASN A 467 -7.97 3.79 -13.11
N GLU A 468 -7.87 2.98 -14.17
CA GLU A 468 -8.57 1.68 -14.28
C GLU A 468 -8.19 0.77 -13.12
N HIS A 469 -6.89 0.55 -12.87
CA HIS A 469 -6.41 -0.31 -11.78
C HIS A 469 -6.84 0.20 -10.41
N PHE A 470 -6.76 1.51 -10.18
CA PHE A 470 -7.24 2.15 -8.96
C PHE A 470 -8.73 1.86 -8.73
N ASN A 471 -9.56 2.05 -9.75
CA ASN A 471 -10.99 1.80 -9.66
C ASN A 471 -11.30 0.32 -9.43
N ILE A 472 -10.56 -0.62 -10.04
CA ILE A 472 -10.72 -2.06 -9.77
C ILE A 472 -10.41 -2.39 -8.31
N LEU A 473 -9.36 -1.79 -7.73
CA LEU A 473 -9.01 -2.01 -6.32
C LEU A 473 -10.06 -1.44 -5.34
N LEU A 474 -10.69 -0.31 -5.67
CA LEU A 474 -11.82 0.24 -4.92
C LEU A 474 -13.08 -0.63 -5.07
N GLN A 475 -13.38 -1.08 -6.29
CA GLN A 475 -14.53 -1.93 -6.58
C GLN A 475 -14.43 -3.27 -5.85
N SER A 476 -13.22 -3.85 -5.78
CA SER A 476 -12.93 -5.09 -5.05
C SER A 476 -12.84 -4.93 -3.53
N SER A 477 -13.04 -3.71 -3.00
CA SER A 477 -12.90 -3.38 -1.57
C SER A 477 -11.52 -3.67 -0.98
N LEU A 478 -10.49 -3.72 -1.83
CA LEU A 478 -9.09 -3.87 -1.40
C LEU A 478 -8.44 -2.51 -1.10
N LEU A 479 -9.01 -1.43 -1.63
CA LEU A 479 -8.79 -0.05 -1.19
C LEU A 479 -10.13 0.55 -0.76
N GLU A 480 -10.05 1.50 0.17
CA GLU A 480 -11.19 2.31 0.62
C GLU A 480 -10.94 3.77 0.24
N GLU A 481 -11.96 4.44 -0.27
CA GLU A 481 -11.90 5.87 -0.58
C GLU A 481 -12.11 6.69 0.71
N VAL A 482 -11.37 7.79 0.82
CA VAL A 482 -11.39 8.68 1.99
C VAL A 482 -11.61 10.10 1.49
N GLU A 483 -12.53 10.83 2.11
CA GLU A 483 -12.68 12.26 1.87
C GLU A 483 -11.59 13.00 2.64
N LYS A 484 -10.71 13.68 1.90
CA LYS A 484 -9.68 14.53 2.49
C LYS A 484 -9.66 15.86 1.77
N TYR A 485 -9.93 16.93 2.52
CA TYR A 485 -9.74 18.28 2.03
C TYR A 485 -8.25 18.65 2.14
N ASP A 486 -7.58 18.81 1.00
CA ASP A 486 -6.23 19.37 0.94
C ASP A 486 -6.31 20.84 0.51
N PRO A 487 -6.19 21.80 1.46
CA PRO A 487 -6.26 23.22 1.15
C PRO A 487 -5.12 23.71 0.24
N PHE A 488 -4.07 22.90 0.04
CA PHE A 488 -2.92 23.23 -0.80
C PHE A 488 -2.97 22.57 -2.18
N SER A 489 -3.94 21.68 -2.44
CA SER A 489 -4.17 21.11 -3.76
C SER A 489 -5.18 21.95 -4.54
N HIS A 490 -4.78 22.41 -5.73
CA HIS A 490 -5.71 23.03 -6.69
C HIS A 490 -6.41 22.00 -7.59
N ILE A 491 -6.18 20.71 -7.33
CA ILE A 491 -6.74 19.59 -8.09
C ILE A 491 -7.68 18.83 -7.16
N ASP A 492 -8.91 18.63 -7.62
CA ASP A 492 -9.87 17.71 -7.02
C ASP A 492 -9.35 16.28 -7.26
N ASP A 493 -8.61 15.74 -6.29
CA ASP A 493 -8.06 14.38 -6.35
C ASP A 493 -8.72 13.48 -5.30
N ARG A 494 -8.87 12.20 -5.65
CA ARG A 494 -9.46 11.19 -4.77
C ARG A 494 -8.38 10.65 -3.85
N TYR A 495 -8.69 10.45 -2.58
CA TYR A 495 -7.77 9.84 -1.62
C TYR A 495 -8.23 8.43 -1.26
N CYS A 496 -7.28 7.55 -0.99
CA CYS A 496 -7.57 6.19 -0.59
C CYS A 496 -6.70 5.74 0.58
N THR A 497 -7.16 4.71 1.27
CA THR A 497 -6.43 3.99 2.30
C THR A 497 -6.63 2.48 2.12
N MET A 498 -5.81 1.69 2.81
CA MET A 498 -5.92 0.24 2.83
C MET A 498 -6.24 -0.22 4.26
N HIS A 499 -7.33 -0.98 4.41
CA HIS A 499 -7.75 -1.52 5.70
C HIS A 499 -6.69 -2.49 6.26
N ASP A 500 -6.46 -2.50 7.57
CA ASP A 500 -5.31 -3.18 8.20
C ASP A 500 -5.12 -4.66 7.83
N ILE A 501 -6.20 -5.45 7.84
CA ILE A 501 -6.11 -6.87 7.49
C ILE A 501 -5.85 -7.09 5.99
N VAL A 502 -6.26 -6.12 5.16
CA VAL A 502 -5.95 -6.08 3.72
C VAL A 502 -4.49 -5.69 3.52
N HIS A 503 -3.99 -4.75 4.34
CA HIS A 503 -2.57 -4.38 4.39
C HIS A 503 -1.71 -5.56 4.85
N ASP A 504 -2.12 -6.30 5.88
CA ASP A 504 -1.45 -7.51 6.34
C ASP A 504 -1.35 -8.55 5.21
N LEU A 505 -2.43 -8.72 4.43
CA LEU A 505 -2.39 -9.55 3.24
C LEU A 505 -1.40 -9.00 2.20
N ALA A 506 -1.49 -7.71 1.85
CA ALA A 506 -0.64 -7.05 0.87
C ALA A 506 0.85 -7.18 1.23
N GLN A 507 1.19 -7.00 2.51
CA GLN A 507 2.53 -7.17 3.05
C GLN A 507 2.99 -8.63 2.98
N SER A 508 2.11 -9.57 3.32
CA SER A 508 2.38 -11.02 3.24
C SER A 508 2.65 -11.50 1.80
N VAL A 509 2.06 -10.84 0.80
CA VAL A 509 2.29 -11.15 -0.62
C VAL A 509 3.48 -10.38 -1.22
N LEU A 510 3.89 -9.23 -0.67
CA LEU A 510 5.04 -8.46 -1.16
C LEU A 510 6.40 -9.09 -0.81
N ARG A 511 6.50 -9.79 0.34
CA ARG A 511 7.68 -10.56 0.80
C ARG A 511 9.02 -9.81 0.64
N SER A 512 9.18 -8.60 1.17
CA SER A 512 10.51 -7.98 1.42
C SER A 512 10.42 -6.50 1.83
N ASN A 513 9.84 -6.21 3.00
CA ASN A 513 9.85 -4.85 3.55
C ASN A 513 10.70 -4.73 4.83
N SER A 514 11.46 -5.77 5.22
CA SER A 514 12.31 -5.64 6.42
C SER A 514 13.60 -4.88 6.09
N ILE A 515 14.00 -4.01 7.03
CA ILE A 515 15.28 -3.28 7.00
C ILE A 515 16.48 -4.24 7.10
N THR A 516 16.25 -5.56 7.28
CA THR A 516 17.29 -6.59 7.37
C THR A 516 17.46 -7.44 6.10
N ASP A 517 16.54 -7.37 5.12
CA ASP A 517 16.65 -8.16 3.88
C ASP A 517 17.47 -7.45 2.79
N GLU A 518 18.63 -8.01 2.43
CA GLU A 518 19.52 -7.48 1.37
C GLU A 518 18.87 -7.48 -0.03
N ASN A 519 17.85 -8.31 -0.25
CA ASN A 519 17.09 -8.36 -1.50
C ASN A 519 15.84 -7.46 -1.51
N CYS A 520 15.70 -6.58 -0.52
CA CYS A 520 14.61 -5.62 -0.46
C CYS A 520 14.60 -4.68 -1.67
N ARG A 521 13.46 -4.63 -2.36
CA ARG A 521 13.26 -3.79 -3.56
C ARG A 521 12.60 -2.46 -3.28
N TYR A 522 11.83 -2.36 -2.21
CA TYR A 522 11.06 -1.17 -1.86
C TYR A 522 11.27 -0.85 -0.39
N LEU A 523 11.82 0.33 -0.13
CA LEU A 523 12.16 0.75 1.22
C LEU A 523 11.52 2.09 1.54
N LEU A 524 10.78 2.12 2.65
CA LEU A 524 10.30 3.33 3.28
C LEU A 524 11.03 3.51 4.62
N LEU A 525 11.68 4.66 4.79
CA LEU A 525 12.44 5.00 6.00
C LEU A 525 11.78 6.16 6.75
N PRO A 526 11.64 6.06 8.09
CA PRO A 526 11.13 7.17 8.90
C PRO A 526 12.12 8.34 8.96
N SER A 527 13.42 8.07 9.01
CA SER A 527 14.52 9.05 9.06
C SER A 527 15.75 8.50 8.34
N PHE A 528 16.73 9.37 8.05
CA PHE A 528 17.98 9.00 7.38
C PHE A 528 19.17 9.28 8.31
N ASP A 529 19.59 8.27 9.07
CA ASP A 529 20.70 8.28 10.04
C ASP A 529 21.94 7.49 9.54
N GLU A 530 23.04 7.50 10.30
CA GLU A 530 24.28 6.80 9.90
C GLU A 530 24.10 5.28 9.78
N GLU A 531 23.24 4.68 10.61
CA GLU A 531 22.95 3.24 10.57
C GLU A 531 22.23 2.86 9.27
N THR A 532 21.20 3.62 8.89
CA THR A 532 20.49 3.41 7.62
C THR A 532 21.41 3.63 6.41
N GLN A 533 22.36 4.55 6.46
CA GLN A 533 23.36 4.72 5.41
C GLN A 533 24.24 3.47 5.20
N GLY A 534 24.64 2.80 6.29
CA GLY A 534 25.37 1.53 6.23
C GLY A 534 24.55 0.45 5.51
N ASN A 535 23.28 0.31 5.91
CA ASN A 535 22.35 -0.65 5.34
C ASN A 535 22.00 -0.39 3.87
N LEU A 536 22.02 0.88 3.41
CA LEU A 536 21.78 1.21 2.00
C LEU A 536 22.95 0.79 1.09
N LYS A 537 24.19 0.83 1.58
CA LYS A 537 25.38 0.48 0.77
C LYS A 537 25.36 -0.99 0.35
N SER A 538 24.98 -1.90 1.25
CA SER A 538 24.84 -3.33 0.95
C SER A 538 23.73 -3.62 -0.07
N ARG A 539 22.78 -2.69 -0.26
CA ARG A 539 21.58 -2.83 -1.12
C ARG A 539 21.67 -2.11 -2.47
N SER A 540 22.86 -1.61 -2.82
CA SER A 540 23.06 -0.76 -4.02
C SER A 540 22.67 -1.40 -5.35
N SER A 541 22.53 -2.73 -5.40
CA SER A 541 22.20 -3.51 -6.60
C SER A 541 20.80 -4.13 -6.62
N SER A 542 19.95 -3.92 -5.61
CA SER A 542 18.61 -4.53 -5.51
C SER A 542 17.47 -3.51 -5.40
N LEU A 543 17.74 -2.33 -4.82
CA LEU A 543 16.71 -1.35 -4.47
C LEU A 543 16.14 -0.58 -5.69
N ARG A 544 14.80 -0.49 -5.77
CA ARG A 544 14.04 0.24 -6.82
C ARG A 544 13.28 1.44 -6.28
N THR A 545 12.68 1.33 -5.09
CA THR A 545 12.00 2.43 -4.42
C THR A 545 12.74 2.80 -3.14
N LEU A 546 13.04 4.09 -2.98
CA LEU A 546 13.46 4.69 -1.72
C LEU A 546 12.55 5.89 -1.41
N ILE A 547 11.79 5.75 -0.32
CA ILE A 547 10.97 6.82 0.25
C ILE A 547 11.51 7.13 1.63
N VAL A 548 11.86 8.38 1.88
CA VAL A 548 12.23 8.85 3.22
C VAL A 548 11.13 9.78 3.70
N ASN A 549 10.66 9.66 4.95
CA ASN A 549 9.67 10.58 5.51
C ASN A 549 10.31 11.71 6.34
N GLY A 550 11.53 11.50 6.84
CA GLY A 550 12.27 12.44 7.68
C GLY A 550 13.29 13.29 6.92
N THR A 551 14.18 13.91 7.70
CA THR A 551 15.29 14.74 7.19
C THR A 551 16.42 13.89 6.63
N VAL A 552 17.02 14.36 5.53
CA VAL A 552 18.21 13.78 4.90
C VAL A 552 19.34 14.81 4.98
N GLU A 553 20.37 14.49 5.75
CA GLU A 553 21.51 15.38 6.01
C GLU A 553 22.51 15.40 4.84
N SER A 554 22.71 14.27 4.16
CA SER A 554 23.62 14.17 3.00
C SER A 554 23.02 13.36 1.87
N GLY A 555 23.02 13.95 0.67
CA GLY A 555 22.40 13.37 -0.51
C GLY A 555 23.25 12.38 -1.30
N GLU A 556 24.50 12.12 -0.89
CA GLU A 556 25.40 11.32 -1.74
C GLU A 556 25.16 9.81 -1.67
N VAL A 557 24.56 9.32 -0.58
CA VAL A 557 24.41 7.88 -0.33
C VAL A 557 23.39 7.25 -1.28
N PHE A 558 22.27 7.91 -1.55
CA PHE A 558 21.26 7.40 -2.48
C PHE A 558 21.75 7.38 -3.94
N LEU A 559 22.79 8.15 -4.29
CA LEU A 559 23.40 8.15 -5.63
C LEU A 559 24.17 6.86 -5.94
N LYS A 560 24.44 6.03 -4.93
CA LYS A 560 25.08 4.72 -5.09
C LYS A 560 24.08 3.63 -5.50
N LEU A 561 22.77 3.91 -5.42
CA LEU A 561 21.69 2.97 -5.71
C LEU A 561 21.45 2.90 -7.23
N LYS A 562 22.08 1.94 -7.89
CA LYS A 562 22.19 1.94 -9.37
C LYS A 562 20.85 1.76 -10.07
N TYR A 563 19.92 0.99 -9.51
CA TYR A 563 18.66 0.60 -10.17
C TYR A 563 17.43 1.32 -9.61
N LEU A 564 17.65 2.47 -8.96
CA LEU A 564 16.57 3.23 -8.34
C LEU A 564 15.64 3.83 -9.41
N ARG A 565 14.33 3.58 -9.25
CA ARG A 565 13.23 4.08 -10.10
C ARG A 565 12.43 5.18 -9.41
N VAL A 566 12.21 5.04 -8.11
CA VAL A 566 11.45 5.98 -7.28
C VAL A 566 12.36 6.54 -6.20
N LEU A 567 12.50 7.86 -6.16
CA LEU A 567 13.18 8.59 -5.11
C LEU A 567 12.27 9.70 -4.57
N ARG A 568 11.87 9.58 -3.31
CA ARG A 568 11.10 10.61 -2.60
C ARG A 568 11.89 11.13 -1.42
N LEU A 569 12.21 12.42 -1.47
CA LEU A 569 13.05 13.11 -0.49
C LEU A 569 12.32 14.37 -0.01
N PRO A 570 11.50 14.27 1.05
CA PRO A 570 10.70 15.38 1.51
C PRO A 570 11.58 16.47 2.12
N LEU A 571 12.57 16.15 2.97
CA LEU A 571 13.31 17.18 3.69
C LEU A 571 14.82 17.00 3.52
N VAL A 572 15.38 17.56 2.45
CA VAL A 572 16.83 17.64 2.27
C VAL A 572 17.33 18.96 2.84
N THR A 573 18.31 18.91 3.74
CA THR A 573 18.90 20.11 4.38
C THR A 573 19.82 20.88 3.44
N SER A 574 20.42 20.20 2.45
CA SER A 574 21.23 20.81 1.39
C SER A 574 20.44 21.82 0.56
N GLU A 575 21.07 22.96 0.24
CA GLU A 575 20.48 23.97 -0.66
C GLU A 575 20.52 23.57 -2.14
N GLU A 576 21.33 22.57 -2.49
CA GLU A 576 21.55 22.11 -3.87
C GLU A 576 21.41 20.59 -4.00
N LEU A 577 20.82 20.15 -5.12
CA LEU A 577 20.76 18.74 -5.51
C LEU A 577 22.08 18.37 -6.22
N PRO A 578 22.77 17.29 -5.81
CA PRO A 578 24.06 16.92 -6.41
C PRO A 578 23.98 16.66 -7.91
N THR A 579 24.96 17.16 -8.67
CA THR A 579 25.04 16.95 -10.13
C THR A 579 25.13 15.47 -10.50
N SER A 580 25.65 14.63 -9.60
CA SER A 580 25.72 13.17 -9.74
C SER A 580 24.35 12.47 -9.81
N ILE A 581 23.22 13.16 -9.59
CA ILE A 581 21.87 12.61 -9.81
C ILE A 581 21.71 12.01 -11.21
N SER A 582 22.40 12.56 -12.23
CA SER A 582 22.38 12.05 -13.60
C SER A 582 22.91 10.62 -13.77
N LYS A 583 23.56 10.06 -12.74
CA LYS A 583 24.03 8.66 -12.74
C LYS A 583 22.88 7.67 -12.49
N LEU A 584 21.75 8.12 -11.93
CA LEU A 584 20.56 7.31 -11.70
C LEU A 584 19.73 7.19 -12.98
N ILE A 585 20.29 6.52 -13.99
CA ILE A 585 19.68 6.41 -15.32
C ILE A 585 18.32 5.68 -15.33
N HIS A 586 18.01 4.91 -14.28
CA HIS A 586 16.76 4.18 -14.12
C HIS A 586 15.64 5.01 -13.45
N LEU A 587 15.96 6.22 -12.98
CA LEU A 587 15.03 7.04 -12.21
C LEU A 587 13.86 7.50 -13.10
N ARG A 588 12.64 7.27 -12.60
CA ARG A 588 11.37 7.58 -13.27
C ARG A 588 10.49 8.51 -12.44
N PHE A 589 10.58 8.44 -11.12
CA PHE A 589 9.88 9.33 -10.20
C PHE A 589 10.86 10.02 -9.26
N LEU A 590 10.83 11.34 -9.24
CA LEU A 590 11.61 12.17 -8.33
C LEU A 590 10.68 13.17 -7.65
N ASP A 591 10.52 13.03 -6.33
CA ASP A 591 9.76 13.99 -5.52
C ASP A 591 10.68 14.79 -4.61
N LEU A 592 10.70 16.10 -4.89
CA LEU A 592 11.45 17.15 -4.20
C LEU A 592 10.49 18.20 -3.60
N SER A 593 9.20 17.90 -3.48
CA SER A 593 8.15 18.87 -3.12
C SER A 593 8.37 19.61 -1.81
N LEU A 594 8.97 18.97 -0.80
CA LEU A 594 9.18 19.58 0.51
C LEU A 594 10.62 20.11 0.70
N SER A 595 11.47 19.99 -0.32
CA SER A 595 12.86 20.45 -0.29
C SER A 595 12.99 21.96 -0.54
N ARG A 596 14.06 22.58 -0.03
CA ARG A 596 14.35 24.02 -0.17
C ARG A 596 15.29 24.35 -1.33
N PHE A 597 15.39 23.47 -2.34
CA PHE A 597 16.30 23.68 -3.47
C PHE A 597 15.99 24.98 -4.22
N LYS A 598 16.99 25.87 -4.31
CA LYS A 598 16.87 27.14 -5.04
C LYS A 598 16.83 26.90 -6.55
N ALA A 599 17.66 25.99 -7.04
CA ALA A 599 17.76 25.60 -8.45
C ALA A 599 17.92 24.08 -8.58
N LEU A 600 17.57 23.56 -9.76
CA LEU A 600 17.86 22.17 -10.14
C LEU A 600 19.13 22.17 -11.00
N PRO A 601 20.06 21.20 -10.81
CA PRO A 601 21.25 21.12 -11.63
C PRO A 601 20.87 20.77 -13.07
N GLU A 602 21.59 21.32 -14.06
CA GLU A 602 21.41 20.99 -15.49
C GLU A 602 21.55 19.48 -15.75
N SER A 603 22.27 18.76 -14.89
CA SER A 603 22.43 17.31 -15.00
C SER A 603 21.11 16.54 -14.88
N ILE A 604 20.05 17.13 -14.32
CA ILE A 604 18.71 16.52 -14.29
C ILE A 604 18.17 16.26 -15.70
N CYS A 605 18.57 17.06 -16.70
CA CYS A 605 18.19 16.89 -18.10
C CYS A 605 18.76 15.61 -18.74
N LYS A 606 19.71 14.94 -18.05
CA LYS A 606 20.25 13.64 -18.48
C LYS A 606 19.43 12.46 -17.95
N LEU A 607 18.40 12.69 -17.12
CA LEU A 607 17.50 11.64 -16.65
C LEU A 607 16.43 11.33 -17.72
N TYR A 608 16.84 10.72 -18.83
CA TYR A 608 15.95 10.50 -19.99
C TYR A 608 14.76 9.58 -19.71
N ASN A 609 14.84 8.74 -18.67
CA ASN A 609 13.74 7.87 -18.24
C ASN A 609 12.79 8.55 -17.25
N LEU A 610 13.03 9.81 -16.83
CA LEU A 610 12.20 10.48 -15.84
C LEU A 610 10.79 10.73 -16.38
N GLN A 611 9.79 10.23 -15.66
CA GLN A 611 8.36 10.33 -16.00
C GLN A 611 7.65 11.38 -15.14
N THR A 612 8.03 11.48 -13.85
CA THR A 612 7.39 12.39 -12.90
C THR A 612 8.45 13.14 -12.10
N LEU A 613 8.33 14.47 -12.10
CA LEU A 613 9.11 15.37 -11.24
C LEU A 613 8.13 16.18 -10.39
N ALA A 614 8.00 15.81 -9.12
CA ALA A 614 7.17 16.55 -8.17
C ALA A 614 8.02 17.61 -7.46
N ARG A 615 7.57 18.87 -7.49
CA ARG A 615 8.24 20.02 -6.86
C ARG A 615 7.19 21.03 -6.41
N ARG A 616 7.39 21.67 -5.26
CA ARG A 616 6.53 22.78 -4.81
C ARG A 616 6.77 24.02 -5.67
N LYS A 617 5.69 24.74 -5.95
CA LYS A 617 5.72 26.01 -6.69
C LYS A 617 6.48 27.05 -5.86
N VAL A 618 7.70 27.38 -6.27
CA VAL A 618 8.49 28.46 -5.66
C VAL A 618 8.19 29.76 -6.41
N ALA A 619 7.90 30.84 -5.70
CA ALA A 619 7.75 32.16 -6.30
C ALA A 619 9.10 32.59 -6.90
N LYS A 620 9.17 32.64 -8.23
CA LYS A 620 10.33 33.02 -9.08
C LYS A 620 11.43 31.96 -9.21
N LEU A 621 11.47 31.32 -10.38
CA LEU A 621 12.70 30.76 -10.93
C LEU A 621 13.50 31.91 -11.56
N ARG A 622 14.72 32.19 -11.08
CA ARG A 622 15.72 32.86 -11.93
C ARG A 622 16.23 31.81 -12.91
N ARG A 623 16.21 32.18 -14.20
CA ARG A 623 16.63 31.35 -15.34
C ARG A 623 18.05 30.85 -15.17
#